data_AF-A0A950EIN8-F1
#
_entry.id   AF-A0A950EIN8-F1
#
_cell.length_a   1.000
_cell.length_b   1.000
_cell.length_c   1.000
_cell.angle_alpha   90.00
_cell.angle_beta   90.00
_cell.angle_gamma   90.00
#
_symmetry.space_group_name_H-M   'P 1'
#
loop_
_entity.id
_entity.type
_entity.pdbx_description
1 polymer ?
#
loop_
_entity_poly.entity_id
_entity_poly.type
_entity_poly.pdbx_seq_one_letter_code
_entity_poly.pdbx_strand_id
1 'polypeptide(L)'
;MRRADPALGSRGTKTGRRLIAKGEPHTGSHQQNEKHAEQDEQDPVRALDRRTARFAVECHDRTLREWTVATRLITVGHGTLSEDSFVELLRAAELQALVDVRTAPGSRRHPQFRRQAMEQWVPAHAIAYRWEPRLGGLRTPAAESPNIALRNRGFRAYADHMATAEFVHALDEVLDAAAARPTTVMCAETLWWRCHRRLIADFAALVRGAEVRHLMHDGRLVEHQPTAGVRREGDRLVYDVGQTGSLLT
;
A
#
# COMPACT_ATOMS: atom_id res chain seq x y z
N MET A 1 -42.00 11.82 46.64
CA MET A 1 -42.64 12.86 47.49
C MET A 1 -41.80 14.13 47.35
N ARG A 2 -42.34 15.13 46.62
CA ARG A 2 -41.97 16.59 46.49
C ARG A 2 -40.52 16.92 46.04
N ARG A 3 -40.29 17.42 44.80
CA ARG A 3 -40.32 18.83 44.29
C ARG A 3 -39.15 19.67 44.86
N ALA A 4 -38.40 20.52 44.13
CA ALA A 4 -38.68 21.30 42.92
C ALA A 4 -37.38 21.84 42.26
N ASP A 5 -37.47 22.15 40.95
CA ASP A 5 -36.70 23.19 40.24
C ASP A 5 -37.14 24.61 40.68
N PRO A 6 -36.37 25.65 40.29
CA PRO A 6 -36.98 26.61 39.36
C PRO A 6 -36.06 27.09 38.22
N ALA A 7 -36.72 27.35 37.08
CA ALA A 7 -36.23 27.99 35.86
C ALA A 7 -36.41 29.53 35.88
N LEU A 8 -35.79 30.22 34.90
CA LEU A 8 -36.22 31.38 34.06
C LEU A 8 -34.99 32.26 33.69
N GLY A 9 -34.79 32.82 32.49
CA GLY A 9 -35.55 32.94 31.24
C GLY A 9 -34.57 33.26 30.07
N SER A 10 -34.81 32.91 28.78
CA SER A 10 -35.82 33.32 27.78
C SER A 10 -35.47 34.56 26.93
N ARG A 11 -35.23 34.31 25.62
CA ARG A 11 -35.56 35.09 24.38
C ARG A 11 -34.79 36.41 24.14
N GLY A 12 -34.40 36.81 22.92
CA GLY A 12 -34.63 36.29 21.57
C GLY A 12 -33.99 37.20 20.49
N THR A 13 -33.77 36.61 19.31
CA THR A 13 -33.77 37.13 17.92
C THR A 13 -33.43 38.60 17.58
N LYS A 14 -32.61 38.80 16.53
CA LYS A 14 -33.01 39.56 15.33
C LYS A 14 -32.00 39.45 14.17
N THR A 15 -32.51 38.88 13.08
CA THR A 15 -32.00 38.97 11.70
C THR A 15 -32.36 40.34 11.12
N GLY A 16 -31.49 40.94 10.29
CA GLY A 16 -31.80 42.19 9.59
C GLY A 16 -30.82 42.48 8.45
N ARG A 17 -31.36 42.71 7.26
CA ARG A 17 -30.76 42.69 5.90
C ARG A 17 -30.86 44.09 5.26
N ARG A 18 -29.86 44.56 4.49
CA ARG A 18 -29.93 45.53 3.34
C ARG A 18 -28.48 45.84 2.87
N LEU A 19 -28.03 45.60 1.62
CA LEU A 19 -28.32 46.23 0.30
C LEU A 19 -28.27 47.77 0.38
N ILE A 20 -27.59 48.56 -0.46
CA ILE A 20 -27.50 48.55 -1.94
C ILE A 20 -26.44 49.57 -2.47
N ALA A 21 -26.00 49.37 -3.74
CA ALA A 21 -25.67 50.36 -4.81
C ALA A 21 -24.43 51.30 -4.68
N LYS A 22 -23.75 51.80 -5.72
CA LYS A 22 -23.72 51.70 -7.21
C LYS A 22 -22.49 52.54 -7.69
N GLY A 23 -21.93 52.25 -8.87
CA GLY A 23 -21.02 53.18 -9.58
C GLY A 23 -20.32 52.60 -10.82
N GLU A 24 -20.85 52.92 -12.01
CA GLU A 24 -20.25 52.81 -13.36
C GLU A 24 -19.93 54.24 -13.89
N PRO A 25 -19.51 54.48 -15.16
CA PRO A 25 -18.45 53.88 -15.99
C PRO A 25 -17.53 54.97 -16.60
N HIS A 26 -16.46 54.60 -17.32
CA HIS A 26 -15.88 55.50 -18.34
C HIS A 26 -15.37 54.75 -19.57
N THR A 27 -15.67 55.37 -20.71
CA THR A 27 -15.51 55.02 -22.12
C THR A 27 -14.11 55.29 -22.66
N GLY A 28 -13.69 54.60 -23.73
CA GLY A 28 -12.57 55.05 -24.58
C GLY A 28 -12.13 54.03 -25.63
N SER A 29 -12.50 54.26 -26.88
CA SER A 29 -12.08 53.60 -28.13
C SER A 29 -10.80 54.23 -28.72
N HIS A 30 -9.98 53.47 -29.46
CA HIS A 30 -9.18 53.86 -30.66
C HIS A 30 -8.21 52.68 -31.00
N GLN A 31 -8.39 51.87 -32.06
CA GLN A 31 -8.07 52.01 -33.50
C GLN A 31 -6.56 52.17 -33.86
N GLN A 32 -6.10 51.22 -34.73
CA GLN A 32 -5.05 51.33 -35.77
C GLN A 32 -3.58 51.38 -35.29
N ASN A 33 -2.53 50.89 -35.98
CA ASN A 33 -2.34 50.17 -37.24
C ASN A 33 -0.89 49.60 -37.26
N GLU A 34 -0.67 48.60 -38.12
CA GLU A 34 0.53 48.41 -38.98
C GLU A 34 1.89 47.91 -38.45
N LYS A 35 2.22 46.71 -38.99
CA LYS A 35 3.44 46.33 -39.74
C LYS A 35 4.80 46.48 -39.04
N HIS A 36 5.47 45.35 -38.85
CA HIS A 36 6.77 45.06 -39.47
C HIS A 36 6.87 43.55 -39.74
N ALA A 37 7.22 43.22 -40.98
CA ALA A 37 7.51 41.90 -41.48
C ALA A 37 9.03 41.67 -41.44
N GLU A 38 9.43 40.39 -41.34
CA GLU A 38 10.73 39.82 -41.74
C GLU A 38 11.95 40.23 -40.90
N GLN A 39 12.87 39.36 -40.46
CA GLN A 39 13.30 38.00 -40.84
C GLN A 39 14.16 37.43 -39.68
N ASP A 40 14.62 36.18 -39.83
CA ASP A 40 15.64 35.48 -39.03
C ASP A 40 15.18 34.93 -37.66
N GLU A 41 15.38 33.68 -37.27
CA GLU A 41 16.12 32.55 -37.82
C GLU A 41 15.71 31.31 -36.98
N GLN A 42 15.86 30.11 -37.54
CA GLN A 42 15.36 28.84 -37.02
C GLN A 42 16.11 28.36 -35.75
N ASP A 43 15.40 27.88 -34.72
CA ASP A 43 15.80 26.67 -33.96
C ASP A 43 14.68 26.15 -33.01
N PRO A 44 14.15 24.91 -33.19
CA PRO A 44 12.94 24.43 -32.53
C PRO A 44 13.17 23.46 -31.36
N VAL A 45 14.15 23.66 -30.46
CA VAL A 45 14.28 22.74 -29.30
C VAL A 45 14.90 23.43 -28.07
N ARG A 46 14.16 24.30 -27.35
CA ARG A 46 14.38 24.62 -25.91
C ARG A 46 13.61 25.89 -25.50
N ALA A 47 12.37 25.71 -25.07
CA ALA A 47 11.76 26.61 -24.09
C ALA A 47 10.59 25.90 -23.41
N LEU A 48 10.97 24.96 -22.57
CA LEU A 48 10.15 24.42 -21.49
C LEU A 48 9.65 25.59 -20.61
N ASP A 49 8.35 25.88 -20.55
CA ASP A 49 7.70 26.13 -19.25
C ASP A 49 6.16 26.22 -19.30
N ARG A 50 5.54 25.60 -18.29
CA ARG A 50 4.29 25.98 -17.63
C ARG A 50 3.11 26.38 -18.52
N ARG A 51 2.26 25.39 -18.80
CA ARG A 51 0.81 25.39 -18.53
C ARG A 51 0.21 24.13 -19.16
N THR A 52 -0.16 23.16 -18.33
CA THR A 52 -1.50 22.53 -18.30
C THR A 52 -1.42 21.33 -17.36
N ALA A 53 -1.65 21.58 -16.07
CA ALA A 53 -2.20 20.55 -15.21
C ALA A 53 -3.62 20.24 -15.73
N ARG A 54 -3.81 19.11 -16.39
CA ARG A 54 -5.12 18.49 -16.58
C ARG A 54 -4.98 16.98 -16.49
N PHE A 55 -5.54 16.46 -15.40
CA PHE A 55 -6.19 15.15 -15.30
C PHE A 55 -6.33 14.43 -16.64
N ALA A 56 -5.49 13.42 -16.85
CA ALA A 56 -5.77 12.33 -17.76
C ALA A 56 -5.37 11.04 -17.05
N VAL A 57 -6.40 10.23 -16.84
CA VAL A 57 -6.32 8.80 -16.55
C VAL A 57 -5.32 8.16 -17.50
N GLU A 58 -4.22 7.63 -16.96
CA GLU A 58 -3.30 6.80 -17.74
C GLU A 58 -3.23 5.42 -17.11
N CYS A 59 -4.30 4.67 -17.39
CA CYS A 59 -4.42 3.25 -17.19
C CYS A 59 -4.05 2.58 -18.53
N HIS A 60 -2.77 2.55 -18.88
CA HIS A 60 -2.22 1.66 -19.90
C HIS A 60 -0.70 1.63 -19.79
N ASP A 61 -0.15 0.41 -19.74
CA ASP A 61 1.26 0.04 -19.81
C ASP A 61 2.13 0.18 -18.54
N ARG A 62 1.87 -0.68 -17.53
CA ARG A 62 2.86 -1.01 -16.46
C ARG A 62 3.31 -2.46 -16.50
N THR A 63 3.06 -3.16 -17.60
CA THR A 63 3.22 -4.62 -17.69
C THR A 63 4.68 -5.09 -17.72
N LEU A 64 5.66 -4.19 -17.80
CA LEU A 64 7.08 -4.55 -17.79
C LEU A 64 7.92 -3.55 -16.98
N ARG A 65 7.58 -3.33 -15.70
CA ARG A 65 8.59 -2.78 -14.78
C ARG A 65 9.64 -3.85 -14.54
N GLU A 66 10.85 -3.64 -15.07
CA GLU A 66 12.02 -4.45 -14.71
C GLU A 66 12.36 -4.17 -13.25
N TRP A 67 11.81 -5.00 -12.37
CA TRP A 67 12.25 -5.05 -10.99
C TRP A 67 13.61 -5.71 -10.98
N THR A 68 14.65 -4.89 -10.92
CA THR A 68 16.02 -5.37 -10.71
C THR A 68 16.19 -5.82 -9.26
N VAL A 69 17.20 -6.66 -9.01
CA VAL A 69 17.59 -7.16 -7.67
C VAL A 69 17.86 -6.04 -6.64
N ALA A 70 17.85 -4.77 -7.07
CA ALA A 70 18.01 -3.60 -6.23
C ALA A 70 16.87 -3.40 -5.20
N THR A 71 15.64 -3.85 -5.47
CA THR A 71 14.53 -3.67 -4.51
C THR A 71 14.60 -4.71 -3.40
N ARG A 72 14.78 -4.26 -2.15
CA ARG A 72 14.75 -5.11 -0.96
C ARG A 72 13.43 -4.97 -0.21
N LEU A 73 12.74 -6.10 0.02
CA LEU A 73 11.53 -6.17 0.86
C LEU A 73 11.85 -6.88 2.17
N ILE A 74 11.59 -6.21 3.30
CA ILE A 74 11.67 -6.83 4.63
C ILE A 74 10.26 -7.29 5.04
N THR A 75 10.17 -8.39 5.78
CA THR A 75 8.90 -8.78 6.41
C THR A 75 9.09 -9.05 7.89
N VAL A 76 8.08 -8.76 8.71
CA VAL A 76 8.11 -8.97 10.16
C VAL A 76 6.76 -9.47 10.68
N GLY A 77 6.78 -10.22 11.77
CA GLY A 77 5.56 -10.65 12.47
C GLY A 77 5.50 -9.96 13.81
N HIS A 78 4.36 -9.40 14.22
CA HIS A 78 4.31 -8.81 15.57
C HIS A 78 4.31 -9.89 16.66
N GLY A 79 3.74 -11.07 16.41
CA GLY A 79 3.66 -12.15 17.37
C GLY A 79 3.02 -11.68 18.67
N THR A 80 3.73 -11.91 19.78
CA THR A 80 3.35 -11.50 21.13
C THR A 80 4.22 -10.37 21.70
N LEU A 81 4.97 -9.64 20.86
CA LEU A 81 5.81 -8.54 21.34
C LEU A 81 4.98 -7.45 22.03
N SER A 82 5.62 -6.72 22.94
CA SER A 82 5.12 -5.41 23.38
C SER A 82 5.28 -4.38 22.24
N GLU A 83 4.65 -3.22 22.41
CA GLU A 83 4.86 -2.08 21.53
C GLU A 83 6.34 -1.65 21.53
N ASP A 84 6.93 -1.46 22.71
CA ASP A 84 8.33 -1.04 22.88
C ASP A 84 9.30 -2.00 22.20
N SER A 85 9.21 -3.31 22.48
CA SER A 85 10.12 -4.29 21.87
C SER A 85 9.92 -4.40 20.37
N PHE A 86 8.71 -4.17 19.85
CA PHE A 86 8.49 -4.15 18.41
C PHE A 86 9.08 -2.89 17.76
N VAL A 87 8.94 -1.72 18.39
CA VAL A 87 9.58 -0.47 17.93
C VAL A 87 11.09 -0.61 17.93
N GLU A 88 11.67 -1.14 19.01
CA GLU A 88 13.11 -1.41 19.10
C GLU A 88 13.58 -2.33 17.98
N LEU A 89 12.83 -3.40 17.72
CA LEU A 89 13.12 -4.33 16.62
C LEU A 89 13.10 -3.63 15.26
N LEU A 90 12.11 -2.78 14.99
CA LEU A 90 12.03 -2.03 13.73
C LEU A 90 13.17 -1.02 13.58
N ARG A 91 13.51 -0.32 14.67
CA ARG A 91 14.59 0.69 14.69
C ARG A 91 15.96 0.06 14.51
N ALA A 92 16.23 -1.06 15.18
CA ALA A 92 17.48 -1.79 15.04
C ALA A 92 17.69 -2.30 13.60
N ALA A 93 16.59 -2.54 12.87
CA ALA A 93 16.61 -2.88 11.44
C ALA A 93 16.52 -1.66 10.51
N GLU A 94 16.60 -0.43 11.05
CA GLU A 94 16.55 0.85 10.31
C GLU A 94 15.31 1.02 9.41
N LEU A 95 14.19 0.42 9.82
CA LEU A 95 12.94 0.46 9.05
C LEU A 95 12.25 1.82 9.20
N GLN A 96 11.83 2.38 8.06
CA GLN A 96 11.19 3.70 7.99
C GLN A 96 9.70 3.63 7.64
N ALA A 97 9.22 2.49 7.14
CA ALA A 97 7.81 2.27 6.84
C ALA A 97 7.36 0.84 7.21
N LEU A 98 6.14 0.75 7.74
CA LEU A 98 5.46 -0.48 8.13
C LEU A 98 4.14 -0.59 7.36
N VAL A 99 4.04 -1.61 6.51
CA VAL A 99 2.81 -1.97 5.80
C VAL A 99 2.14 -3.12 6.52
N ASP A 100 1.01 -2.87 7.18
CA ASP A 100 0.18 -3.90 7.80
C ASP A 100 -0.69 -4.59 6.74
N VAL A 101 -0.42 -5.87 6.47
CA VAL A 101 -1.15 -6.66 5.47
C VAL A 101 -2.22 -7.56 6.10
N ARG A 102 -2.58 -7.37 7.37
CA ARG A 102 -3.64 -8.16 8.01
C ARG A 102 -5.00 -7.79 7.43
N THR A 103 -5.84 -8.78 7.11
CA THR A 103 -7.22 -8.56 6.66
C THR A 103 -8.06 -7.80 7.69
N ALA A 104 -7.91 -8.15 8.97
CA ALA A 104 -8.68 -7.57 10.08
C ALA A 104 -7.76 -7.33 11.29
N PRO A 105 -7.03 -6.21 11.35
CA PRO A 105 -6.14 -5.83 12.45
C PRO A 105 -6.91 -5.37 13.71
N GLY A 106 -7.69 -6.27 14.31
CA GLY A 106 -8.61 -5.95 15.42
C GLY A 106 -8.45 -6.83 16.66
N SER A 107 -7.31 -7.52 16.82
CA SER A 107 -7.10 -8.49 17.90
C SER A 107 -7.43 -7.93 19.29
N ARG A 108 -8.26 -8.65 20.06
CA ARG A 108 -8.53 -8.34 21.48
C ARG A 108 -7.35 -8.68 22.38
N ARG A 109 -6.61 -9.75 22.04
CA ARG A 109 -5.46 -10.26 22.83
C ARG A 109 -4.26 -9.32 22.75
N HIS A 110 -4.11 -8.63 21.63
CA HIS A 110 -3.00 -7.71 21.38
C HIS A 110 -3.54 -6.33 20.99
N PRO A 111 -4.14 -5.59 21.94
CA PRO A 111 -4.79 -4.31 21.67
C PRO A 111 -3.85 -3.25 21.09
N GLN A 112 -2.56 -3.28 21.45
CA GLN A 112 -1.53 -2.39 20.90
C GLN A 112 -1.34 -2.56 19.39
N PHE A 113 -1.58 -3.77 18.86
CA PHE A 113 -1.50 -4.04 17.42
C PHE A 113 -2.85 -3.89 16.71
N ARG A 114 -3.86 -3.25 17.32
CA ARG A 114 -5.07 -2.88 16.59
C ARG A 114 -4.76 -1.71 15.68
N ARG A 115 -5.39 -1.67 14.50
CA ARG A 115 -5.13 -0.62 13.49
C ARG A 115 -5.15 0.79 14.07
N GLN A 116 -6.20 1.10 14.85
CA GLN A 116 -6.40 2.42 15.46
C GLN A 116 -5.27 2.81 16.42
N ALA A 117 -4.68 1.84 17.12
CA ALA A 117 -3.53 2.09 17.99
C ALA A 117 -2.28 2.28 17.14
N MET A 118 -2.04 1.40 16.16
CA MET A 118 -0.87 1.46 15.27
C MET A 118 -0.82 2.73 14.42
N GLU A 119 -1.98 3.24 13.98
CA GLU A 119 -2.12 4.54 13.29
C GLU A 119 -1.60 5.72 14.14
N GLN A 120 -1.52 5.56 15.47
CA GLN A 120 -1.05 6.59 16.40
C GLN A 120 0.40 6.35 16.83
N TRP A 121 0.72 5.17 17.37
CA TRP A 121 2.03 4.96 17.98
C TRP A 121 3.13 4.74 16.94
N VAL A 122 2.87 4.06 15.82
CA VAL A 122 3.92 3.80 14.81
C VAL A 122 4.50 5.13 14.26
N PRO A 123 3.67 6.11 13.84
CA PRO A 123 4.17 7.42 13.44
C PRO A 123 4.82 8.22 14.58
N ALA A 124 4.38 8.06 15.84
CA ALA A 124 5.01 8.70 16.99
C ALA A 124 6.48 8.27 17.19
N HIS A 125 6.85 7.09 16.65
CA HIS A 125 8.23 6.61 16.63
C HIS A 125 8.99 6.92 15.34
N ALA A 126 8.47 7.82 14.50
CA ALA A 126 9.01 8.24 13.20
C ALA A 126 9.03 7.13 12.13
N ILE A 127 8.12 6.16 12.22
CA ILE A 127 7.92 5.10 11.22
C ILE A 127 6.59 5.36 10.51
N ALA A 128 6.58 5.40 9.18
CA ALA A 128 5.35 5.54 8.42
C ALA A 128 4.49 4.28 8.57
N TYR A 129 3.18 4.43 8.75
CA TYR A 129 2.24 3.31 8.84
C TYR A 129 1.24 3.35 7.68
N ARG A 130 1.05 2.20 7.03
CA ARG A 130 0.01 1.99 6.02
C ARG A 130 -0.69 0.66 6.27
N TRP A 131 -2.02 0.64 6.25
CA TRP A 131 -2.79 -0.60 6.23
C TRP A 131 -3.13 -0.98 4.79
N GLU A 132 -2.80 -2.22 4.40
CA GLU A 132 -2.99 -2.74 3.05
C GLU A 132 -3.81 -4.05 3.06
N PRO A 133 -5.15 -3.95 3.15
CA PRO A 133 -6.01 -5.12 3.25
C PRO A 133 -6.07 -5.97 1.97
N ARG A 134 -5.68 -5.41 0.80
CA ARG A 134 -5.64 -6.15 -0.47
C ARG A 134 -4.61 -7.28 -0.44
N LEU A 135 -3.60 -7.19 0.43
CA LEU A 135 -2.61 -8.25 0.69
C LEU A 135 -3.02 -9.18 1.85
N GLY A 136 -4.25 -9.04 2.35
CA GLY A 136 -4.84 -9.79 3.45
C GLY A 136 -4.97 -11.30 3.25
N GLY A 137 -4.59 -12.06 4.28
CA GLY A 137 -4.55 -13.52 4.29
C GLY A 137 -5.89 -14.27 4.34
N LEU A 138 -7.00 -13.62 4.73
CA LEU A 138 -8.30 -14.29 4.82
C LEU A 138 -8.97 -14.32 3.44
N ARG A 139 -8.86 -15.46 2.75
CA ARG A 139 -9.35 -15.69 1.40
C ARG A 139 -10.14 -17.00 1.29
N THR A 140 -10.97 -17.11 0.26
CA THR A 140 -11.72 -18.33 -0.08
C THR A 140 -11.12 -18.93 -1.35
N PRO A 141 -10.82 -20.24 -1.39
CA PRO A 141 -10.21 -20.84 -2.56
C PRO A 141 -11.19 -20.92 -3.72
N ALA A 142 -10.66 -20.88 -4.94
CA ALA A 142 -11.43 -21.19 -6.13
C ALA A 142 -11.85 -22.68 -6.11
N ALA A 143 -12.96 -23.01 -6.78
CA ALA A 143 -13.44 -24.39 -6.89
C ALA A 143 -12.36 -25.30 -7.51
N GLU A 144 -11.74 -24.83 -8.60
CA GLU A 144 -10.70 -25.53 -9.35
C GLU A 144 -9.35 -24.81 -9.20
N SER A 145 -8.81 -24.78 -7.98
CA SER A 145 -7.51 -24.15 -7.69
C SER A 145 -6.35 -24.95 -8.32
N PRO A 146 -5.45 -24.33 -9.12
CA PRO A 146 -4.26 -24.99 -9.64
C PRO A 146 -3.19 -25.24 -8.57
N ASN A 147 -3.31 -24.61 -7.40
CA ASN A 147 -2.32 -24.62 -6.32
C ASN A 147 -2.37 -25.89 -5.45
N ILE A 148 -2.25 -27.05 -6.09
CA ILE A 148 -2.50 -28.37 -5.48
C ILE A 148 -1.49 -28.83 -4.44
N ALA A 149 -0.24 -28.36 -4.49
CA ALA A 149 0.78 -28.69 -3.51
C ALA A 149 0.53 -28.02 -2.14
N LEU A 150 -0.25 -26.92 -2.10
CA LEU A 150 -0.62 -26.24 -0.85
C LEU A 150 -1.78 -26.97 -0.15
N ARG A 151 -1.45 -27.93 0.74
CA ARG A 151 -2.45 -28.74 1.47
C ARG A 151 -3.39 -27.92 2.37
N ASN A 152 -2.90 -26.84 2.95
CA ASN A 152 -3.72 -25.97 3.78
C ASN A 152 -4.65 -25.12 2.90
N ARG A 153 -5.96 -25.22 3.16
CA ARG A 153 -7.00 -24.51 2.40
C ARG A 153 -6.82 -22.99 2.36
N GLY A 154 -6.36 -22.38 3.46
CA GLY A 154 -6.14 -20.93 3.54
C GLY A 154 -4.95 -20.48 2.68
N PHE A 155 -3.84 -21.23 2.70
CA PHE A 155 -2.70 -20.95 1.82
C PHE A 155 -3.05 -21.12 0.35
N ARG A 156 -3.79 -22.16 0.01
CA ARG A 156 -4.29 -22.38 -1.35
C ARG A 156 -5.17 -21.22 -1.83
N ALA A 157 -6.12 -20.81 -1.00
CA ALA A 157 -6.98 -19.67 -1.28
C ALA A 157 -6.20 -18.36 -1.47
N TYR A 158 -5.13 -18.17 -0.70
CA TYR A 158 -4.26 -17.03 -0.86
C TYR A 158 -3.47 -17.10 -2.17
N ALA A 159 -2.96 -18.27 -2.55
CA ALA A 159 -2.28 -18.45 -3.83
C ALA A 159 -3.19 -18.18 -5.03
N ASP A 160 -4.48 -18.54 -4.95
CA ASP A 160 -5.47 -18.18 -5.97
C ASP A 160 -5.65 -16.64 -6.04
N HIS A 161 -5.71 -15.97 -4.89
CA HIS A 161 -5.81 -14.51 -4.81
C HIS A 161 -4.60 -13.80 -5.43
N MET A 162 -3.41 -14.40 -5.37
CA MET A 162 -2.19 -13.81 -5.93
C MET A 162 -2.20 -13.66 -7.45
N ALA A 163 -3.09 -14.39 -8.15
CA ALA A 163 -3.28 -14.26 -9.59
C ALA A 163 -4.19 -13.07 -9.97
N THR A 164 -4.76 -12.35 -9.00
CA THR A 164 -5.66 -11.22 -9.25
C THR A 164 -4.90 -9.92 -9.49
N ALA A 165 -5.45 -9.04 -10.33
CA ALA A 165 -4.90 -7.70 -10.54
C ALA A 165 -4.87 -6.88 -9.24
N GLU A 166 -5.82 -7.10 -8.31
CA GLU A 166 -5.86 -6.44 -7.01
C GLU A 166 -4.61 -6.75 -6.17
N PHE A 167 -4.23 -8.03 -6.08
CA PHE A 167 -3.01 -8.44 -5.38
C PHE A 167 -1.77 -7.85 -6.05
N VAL A 168 -1.69 -7.99 -7.37
CA VAL A 168 -0.54 -7.55 -8.16
C VAL A 168 -0.29 -6.05 -7.96
N HIS A 169 -1.32 -5.22 -8.14
CA HIS A 169 -1.20 -3.77 -7.94
C HIS A 169 -0.82 -3.41 -6.50
N ALA A 170 -1.42 -4.06 -5.50
CA ALA A 170 -1.12 -3.77 -4.11
C ALA A 170 0.33 -4.13 -3.73
N LEU A 171 0.86 -5.24 -4.27
CA LEU A 171 2.25 -5.63 -4.03
C LEU A 171 3.22 -4.72 -4.78
N ASP A 172 2.92 -4.34 -6.03
CA ASP A 172 3.75 -3.39 -6.77
C ASP A 172 3.84 -2.02 -6.05
N GLU A 173 2.75 -1.54 -5.44
CA GLU A 173 2.75 -0.35 -4.59
C GLU A 173 3.56 -0.51 -3.27
N VAL A 174 3.69 -1.73 -2.74
CA VAL A 174 4.61 -2.02 -1.61
C VAL A 174 6.04 -1.96 -2.09
N LEU A 175 6.35 -2.59 -3.22
CA LEU A 175 7.70 -2.68 -3.74
C LEU A 175 8.21 -1.31 -4.23
N ASP A 176 7.35 -0.46 -4.80
CA ASP A 176 7.68 0.93 -5.13
C ASP A 176 8.06 1.71 -3.86
N ALA A 177 7.32 1.51 -2.76
CA ALA A 177 7.66 2.12 -1.47
C ALA A 177 8.98 1.58 -0.90
N ALA A 178 9.22 0.28 -1.04
CA ALA A 178 10.46 -0.38 -0.59
C ALA A 178 11.69 0.07 -1.39
N ALA A 179 11.54 0.37 -2.68
CA ALA A 179 12.60 0.96 -3.50
C ALA A 179 12.92 2.40 -3.08
N ALA A 180 11.92 3.15 -2.61
CA ALA A 180 12.10 4.54 -2.17
C ALA A 180 12.66 4.66 -0.75
N ARG A 181 12.33 3.74 0.17
CA ARG A 181 12.80 3.74 1.56
C ARG A 181 12.72 2.36 2.21
N PRO A 182 13.52 2.08 3.27
CA PRO A 182 13.43 0.84 4.03
C PRO A 182 12.01 0.55 4.53
N THR A 183 11.35 -0.42 3.89
CA THR A 183 9.93 -0.73 4.12
C THR A 183 9.80 -2.19 4.52
N THR A 184 8.98 -2.44 5.54
CA THR A 184 8.61 -3.80 5.95
C THR A 184 7.12 -4.08 5.76
N VAL A 185 6.79 -5.32 5.39
CA VAL A 185 5.44 -5.87 5.44
C VAL A 185 5.23 -6.64 6.74
N MET A 186 4.10 -6.42 7.42
CA MET A 186 3.80 -7.02 8.72
C MET A 186 2.51 -7.83 8.76
N CYS A 187 2.57 -8.97 9.44
CA CYS A 187 1.42 -9.79 9.83
C CYS A 187 1.47 -10.13 11.34
N ALA A 188 0.50 -10.91 11.83
CA ALA A 188 0.38 -11.30 13.23
C ALA A 188 1.27 -12.47 13.65
N GLU A 189 1.46 -13.45 12.78
CA GLU A 189 2.27 -14.64 13.07
C GLU A 189 3.77 -14.29 13.12
N THR A 190 4.49 -14.79 14.13
CA THR A 190 5.94 -14.63 14.28
C THR A 190 6.69 -15.30 13.13
N LEU A 191 6.36 -16.57 12.85
CA LEU A 191 7.07 -17.39 11.88
C LEU A 191 6.57 -17.12 10.46
N TRP A 192 7.40 -16.50 9.63
CA TRP A 192 7.01 -16.07 8.28
C TRP A 192 6.47 -17.23 7.42
N TRP A 193 7.02 -18.44 7.60
CA TRP A 193 6.62 -19.64 6.86
C TRP A 193 5.27 -20.25 7.29
N ARG A 194 4.68 -19.78 8.39
CA ARG A 194 3.37 -20.23 8.91
C ARG A 194 2.23 -19.27 8.58
N CYS A 195 2.50 -18.19 7.84
CA CYS A 195 1.48 -17.22 7.44
C CYS A 195 1.63 -16.78 5.98
N HIS A 196 0.64 -16.03 5.49
CA HIS A 196 0.59 -15.55 4.10
C HIS A 196 1.79 -14.68 3.70
N ARG A 197 2.58 -14.15 4.64
CA ARG A 197 3.84 -13.44 4.34
C ARG A 197 4.79 -14.31 3.51
N ARG A 198 4.78 -15.64 3.71
CA ARG A 198 5.54 -16.57 2.87
C ARG A 198 5.19 -16.44 1.40
N LEU A 199 3.89 -16.41 1.08
CA LEU A 199 3.41 -16.37 -0.30
C LEU A 199 3.58 -14.98 -0.93
N ILE A 200 3.46 -13.90 -0.14
CA ILE A 200 3.87 -12.54 -0.58
C ILE A 200 5.36 -12.55 -0.97
N ALA A 201 6.20 -13.14 -0.11
CA ALA A 201 7.64 -13.22 -0.32
C ALA A 201 8.00 -14.05 -1.56
N ASP A 202 7.31 -15.19 -1.78
CA ASP A 202 7.47 -16.00 -2.98
C ASP A 202 7.24 -15.15 -4.25
N PHE A 203 6.15 -14.37 -4.27
CA PHE A 203 5.82 -13.53 -5.43
C PHE A 203 6.83 -12.41 -5.65
N ALA A 204 7.17 -11.69 -4.58
CA ALA A 204 8.14 -10.61 -4.63
C ALA A 204 9.50 -11.11 -5.13
N ALA A 205 9.97 -12.26 -4.64
CA ALA A 205 11.25 -12.82 -5.05
C ALA A 205 11.21 -13.42 -6.46
N LEU A 206 10.25 -14.30 -6.74
CA LEU A 206 10.27 -15.10 -7.98
C LEU A 206 9.71 -14.36 -9.18
N VAL A 207 8.66 -13.57 -9.00
CA VAL A 207 8.00 -12.84 -10.09
C VAL A 207 8.61 -11.46 -10.28
N ARG A 208 8.90 -10.77 -9.17
CA ARG A 208 9.42 -9.40 -9.16
C ARG A 208 10.92 -9.32 -8.87
N GLY A 209 11.65 -10.43 -8.73
CA GLY A 209 13.11 -10.37 -8.57
C GLY A 209 13.60 -9.59 -7.34
N ALA A 210 12.74 -9.28 -6.38
CA ALA A 210 13.10 -8.50 -5.20
C ALA A 210 13.92 -9.35 -4.22
N GLU A 211 14.91 -8.74 -3.57
CA GLU A 211 15.59 -9.39 -2.45
C GLU A 211 14.65 -9.39 -1.23
N VAL A 212 14.20 -10.57 -0.79
CA VAL A 212 13.30 -10.69 0.36
C VAL A 212 14.05 -11.19 1.59
N ARG A 213 13.93 -10.45 2.70
CA ARG A 213 14.48 -10.81 4.02
C ARG A 213 13.38 -10.84 5.07
N HIS A 214 13.47 -11.76 6.02
CA HIS A 214 12.55 -11.88 7.14
C HIS A 214 13.24 -11.43 8.43
N LEU A 215 12.73 -10.35 9.03
CA LEU A 215 13.17 -9.87 10.33
C LEU A 215 12.55 -10.74 11.43
N MET A 216 13.42 -11.45 12.13
CA MET A 216 13.08 -12.32 13.25
C MET A 216 13.12 -11.53 14.57
N HIS A 217 12.39 -12.00 15.58
CA HIS A 217 12.29 -11.35 16.89
C HIS A 217 13.62 -11.21 17.65
N ASP A 218 14.65 -11.96 17.25
CA ASP A 218 16.01 -11.84 17.78
C ASP A 218 16.89 -10.85 17.00
N GLY A 219 16.29 -10.09 16.07
CA GLY A 219 16.97 -9.09 15.23
C GLY A 219 17.63 -9.65 13.98
N ARG A 220 17.68 -10.97 13.79
CA ARG A 220 18.29 -11.55 12.58
C ARG A 220 17.43 -11.32 11.35
N LEU A 221 18.09 -11.00 10.23
CA LEU A 221 17.49 -10.98 8.90
C LEU A 221 17.79 -12.30 8.18
N VAL A 222 16.76 -13.12 8.00
CA VAL A 222 16.86 -14.43 7.34
C VAL A 222 16.47 -14.29 5.87
N GLU A 223 17.24 -14.91 4.96
CA GLU A 223 16.88 -14.96 3.54
C GLU A 223 15.55 -15.68 3.32
N HIS A 224 14.74 -15.14 2.41
CA HIS A 224 13.57 -15.87 1.96
C HIS A 224 13.96 -17.12 1.18
N GLN A 225 13.39 -18.25 1.57
CA GLN A 225 13.48 -19.50 0.83
C GLN A 225 12.14 -19.76 0.15
N PRO A 226 12.11 -19.89 -1.19
CA PRO A 226 10.88 -20.16 -1.91
C PRO A 226 10.14 -21.39 -1.39
N THR A 227 8.81 -21.31 -1.35
CA THR A 227 7.97 -22.43 -0.92
C THR A 227 8.19 -23.65 -1.81
N ALA A 228 8.43 -24.82 -1.21
CA ALA A 228 8.56 -26.06 -1.96
C ALA A 228 7.34 -26.32 -2.87
N GLY A 229 7.62 -26.64 -4.14
CA GLY A 229 6.59 -26.91 -5.15
C GLY A 229 6.05 -25.68 -5.88
N VAL A 230 6.57 -24.49 -5.59
CA VAL A 230 6.28 -23.28 -6.36
C VAL A 230 7.02 -23.32 -7.71
N ARG A 231 6.32 -22.95 -8.78
CA ARG A 231 6.93 -22.59 -10.06
C ARG A 231 6.36 -21.26 -10.55
N ARG A 232 7.18 -20.55 -11.31
CA ARG A 232 6.76 -19.34 -12.03
C ARG A 232 6.17 -19.72 -13.38
N GLU A 233 5.01 -19.16 -13.71
CA GLU A 233 4.36 -19.27 -15.01
C GLU A 233 4.07 -17.86 -15.52
N GLY A 234 4.98 -17.30 -16.32
CA GLY A 234 4.87 -15.90 -16.75
C GLY A 234 4.99 -14.92 -15.56
N ASP A 235 3.93 -14.17 -15.30
CA ASP A 235 3.82 -13.16 -14.24
C ASP A 235 3.08 -13.65 -12.99
N ARG A 236 2.84 -14.95 -12.89
CA ARG A 236 2.08 -15.59 -11.79
C ARG A 236 2.83 -16.80 -11.25
N LEU A 237 2.42 -17.22 -10.05
CA LEU A 237 2.95 -18.40 -9.37
C LEU A 237 1.90 -19.49 -9.32
N VAL A 238 2.37 -20.72 -9.54
CA VAL A 238 1.56 -21.93 -9.40
C VAL A 238 2.28 -22.87 -8.44
N TYR A 239 1.54 -23.43 -7.49
CA TYR A 239 2.07 -24.37 -6.49
C TYR A 239 1.59 -25.79 -6.80
N ASP A 240 2.21 -26.44 -7.78
CA ASP A 240 1.80 -27.75 -8.32
C ASP A 240 2.96 -28.76 -8.48
N VAL A 241 4.21 -28.34 -8.30
CA VAL A 241 5.39 -29.20 -8.49
C VAL A 241 5.66 -30.04 -7.23
N GLY A 242 6.03 -31.31 -7.39
CA GLY A 242 6.41 -32.17 -6.25
C GLY A 242 5.26 -32.92 -5.56
N GLN A 243 4.15 -33.16 -6.26
CA GLN A 243 3.23 -34.27 -5.98
C GLN A 243 3.00 -35.09 -7.26
N THR A 244 4.06 -35.46 -7.98
CA THR A 244 3.95 -36.61 -8.91
C THR A 244 3.86 -37.86 -8.05
N GLY A 245 2.65 -38.17 -7.58
CA GLY A 245 2.30 -39.56 -7.34
C GLY A 245 2.60 -40.29 -8.65
N SER A 246 3.50 -41.25 -8.59
CA SER A 246 3.84 -42.14 -9.69
C SER A 246 2.56 -42.68 -10.32
N LEU A 247 2.16 -42.14 -11.47
CA LEU A 247 1.32 -42.86 -12.42
C LEU A 247 2.24 -43.71 -13.30
N LEU A 248 2.88 -44.67 -12.64
CA LEU A 248 3.47 -45.85 -13.26
C LEU A 248 3.14 -47.00 -12.32
N THR A 249 1.99 -47.64 -12.54
CA THR A 249 1.81 -49.06 -12.90
C THR A 249 0.32 -49.35 -12.93
#